data_AF-A0A7V4QEZ8-F1
#
_entry.id   AF-A0A7V4QEZ8-F1
#
_cell.length_a   1.000
_cell.length_b   1.000
_cell.length_c   1.000
_cell.angle_alpha   90.00
_cell.angle_beta   90.00
_cell.angle_gamma   90.00
#
_symmetry.space_group_name_H-M   'P 1'
#
loop_
_entity.id
_entity.type
_entity.pdbx_description
1 polymer ?
#
loop_
_entity_poly.entity_id
_entity_poly.type
_entity_poly.pdbx_seq_one_letter_code
_entity_poly.pdbx_strand_id
1 'polypeptide(L)'
;MRKLHYSIDNFNRLVLKDKDRTYPVYGEFKIEKNELVFIPSSKYGLPKDLDLPRRIVLKGKWKLNEEHNLVLWLEENDYQYKEDKLEIRGKIFSVESDVLIFQANFKKTPYSERISLLHLEGRWQADIFNRLVFLVHKEDGEDTLKFISSWQVNENQQIVYIYNKELKGIKSTEYLEFRGFWELDKENQISYILDFKNNSFFQFKGTWNISKVQGERGEIVCKVGIKLAKKIKENNFSLFGEWRIKKNSLLFEIDYGEGRREAIVFKTEINLDKDKNLIFVLKNKRNQRLGIEIIFEKSFLKKNARFFLHFSKEEKERLIESGIKIFW
;
A
#
# COMPACT_ATOMS: atom_id res chain seq x y z
N MET A 1 -29.41 25.43 17.62
CA MET A 1 -28.11 25.25 18.29
C MET A 1 -27.12 26.23 17.68
N ARG A 2 -26.07 26.61 18.42
CA ARG A 2 -25.11 27.62 17.99
C ARG A 2 -23.94 26.95 17.27
N LYS A 3 -23.64 27.39 16.05
CA LYS A 3 -22.44 26.97 15.31
C LYS A 3 -21.19 27.59 15.90
N LEU A 4 -20.14 26.79 16.04
CA LEU A 4 -18.84 27.19 16.55
C LEU A 4 -17.77 26.90 15.51
N HIS A 5 -16.70 27.70 15.56
CA HIS A 5 -15.48 27.38 14.83
C HIS A 5 -14.65 26.40 15.64
N TYR A 6 -14.14 25.35 15.01
CA TYR A 6 -13.29 24.34 15.63
C TYR A 6 -11.89 24.41 15.02
N SER A 7 -10.88 24.34 15.89
CA SER A 7 -9.49 24.14 15.47
C SER A 7 -8.76 23.24 16.45
N ILE A 8 -7.54 22.84 16.10
CA ILE A 8 -6.63 22.12 16.99
C ILE A 8 -5.37 22.97 17.17
N ASP A 9 -4.96 23.18 18.42
CA ASP A 9 -3.75 23.95 18.71
C ASP A 9 -2.45 23.12 18.61
N ASN A 10 -1.31 23.75 18.84
CA ASN A 10 0.00 23.12 18.78
C ASN A 10 0.20 21.98 19.82
N PHE A 11 -0.69 21.84 20.80
CA PHE A 11 -0.68 20.79 21.82
C PHE A 11 -1.72 19.70 21.56
N ASN A 12 -2.26 19.67 20.35
CA ASN A 12 -3.40 18.85 19.96
C ASN A 12 -4.61 18.99 20.90
N ARG A 13 -4.91 20.20 21.38
CA ARG A 13 -6.17 20.47 22.11
C ARG A 13 -7.24 20.94 21.16
N LEU A 14 -8.48 20.53 21.40
CA LEU A 14 -9.61 21.13 20.71
C LEU A 14 -9.73 22.60 21.14
N VAL A 15 -9.84 23.49 20.18
CA VAL A 15 -10.08 24.91 20.41
C VAL A 15 -11.40 25.27 19.78
N LEU A 16 -12.30 25.81 20.60
CA LEU A 16 -13.59 26.33 20.18
C LEU A 16 -13.48 27.83 20.06
N LYS A 17 -13.93 28.39 18.94
CA LYS A 17 -14.04 29.85 18.78
C LYS A 17 -15.49 30.24 18.60
N ASP A 18 -15.89 31.19 19.42
CA ASP A 18 -17.23 31.75 19.45
C ASP A 18 -17.16 33.28 19.42
N LYS A 19 -17.49 33.87 18.27
CA LYS A 19 -17.24 35.30 17.99
C LYS A 19 -15.77 35.63 18.28
N ASP A 20 -15.50 36.50 19.26
CA ASP A 20 -14.16 36.95 19.64
C ASP A 20 -13.54 36.13 20.78
N ARG A 21 -14.27 35.13 21.31
CA ARG A 21 -13.80 34.30 22.42
C ARG A 21 -13.24 32.98 21.90
N THR A 22 -12.13 32.56 22.49
CA THR A 22 -11.44 31.31 22.18
C THR A 22 -11.34 30.46 23.44
N TYR A 23 -11.78 29.22 23.35
CA TYR A 23 -11.87 28.29 24.47
C TYR A 23 -11.04 27.03 24.15
N PRO A 24 -9.83 26.89 24.72
CA PRO A 24 -9.11 25.63 24.66
C PRO A 24 -9.79 24.61 25.58
N VAL A 25 -10.16 23.45 25.02
CA VAL A 25 -10.88 22.40 25.73
C VAL A 25 -9.99 21.18 25.90
N TYR A 26 -9.94 20.68 27.12
CA TYR A 26 -9.22 19.47 27.47
C TYR A 26 -10.12 18.25 27.31
N GLY A 27 -9.57 17.15 26.79
CA GLY A 27 -10.35 15.95 26.54
C GLY A 27 -9.54 14.89 25.82
N GLU A 28 -10.26 14.00 25.16
CA GLU A 28 -9.71 12.87 24.43
C GLU A 28 -10.31 12.83 23.03
N PHE A 29 -9.44 12.68 22.02
CA PHE A 29 -9.84 12.39 20.66
C PHE A 29 -9.82 10.89 20.41
N LYS A 30 -10.80 10.40 19.68
CA LYS A 30 -10.93 9.02 19.22
C LYS A 30 -11.43 9.00 17.79
N ILE A 31 -11.21 7.89 17.11
CA ILE A 31 -11.88 7.60 15.84
C ILE A 31 -13.00 6.60 16.11
N GLU A 32 -14.20 6.91 15.64
CA GLU A 32 -15.34 5.99 15.66
C GLU A 32 -15.95 5.98 14.25
N LYS A 33 -15.95 4.83 13.57
CA LYS A 33 -16.37 4.71 12.17
C LYS A 33 -15.70 5.73 11.24
N ASN A 34 -14.40 5.94 11.43
CA ASN A 34 -13.62 6.95 10.70
C ASN A 34 -14.10 8.40 10.88
N GLU A 35 -14.92 8.70 11.88
CA GLU A 35 -15.23 10.07 12.30
C GLU A 35 -14.40 10.45 13.52
N LEU A 36 -13.99 11.73 13.60
CA LEU A 36 -13.26 12.23 14.75
C LEU A 36 -14.24 12.55 15.88
N VAL A 37 -14.09 11.87 17.00
CA VAL A 37 -14.91 12.08 18.20
C VAL A 37 -14.08 12.70 19.28
N PHE A 38 -14.56 13.82 19.83
CA PHE A 38 -13.97 14.46 21.00
C PHE A 38 -14.84 14.25 22.24
N ILE A 39 -14.21 13.78 23.31
CA ILE A 39 -14.82 13.57 24.62
C ILE A 39 -14.16 14.55 25.61
N PRO A 40 -14.86 15.61 26.03
CA PRO A 40 -14.35 16.58 27.00
C PRO A 40 -14.02 15.94 28.34
N SER A 41 -13.01 16.48 29.02
CA SER A 41 -12.63 16.06 30.36
C SER A 41 -13.71 16.45 31.38
N SER A 42 -14.15 15.49 32.20
CA SER A 42 -15.14 15.75 33.25
C SER A 42 -14.67 16.77 34.29
N LYS A 43 -13.36 16.86 34.54
CA LYS A 43 -12.75 17.74 35.56
C LYS A 43 -12.59 19.19 35.08
N TYR A 44 -12.32 19.38 33.81
CA TYR A 44 -12.06 20.69 33.20
C TYR A 44 -13.15 21.02 32.16
N GLY A 45 -14.41 20.73 32.55
CA GLY A 45 -15.56 20.62 31.65
C GLY A 45 -15.76 21.75 30.66
N LEU A 46 -16.69 21.54 29.73
CA LEU A 46 -17.00 22.52 28.69
C LEU A 46 -17.47 23.85 29.28
N PRO A 47 -17.21 24.98 28.61
CA PRO A 47 -17.81 26.27 28.96
C PRO A 47 -19.33 26.13 29.00
N LYS A 48 -19.94 26.41 30.15
CA LYS A 48 -21.38 26.20 30.40
C LYS A 48 -22.25 27.07 29.49
N ASP A 49 -21.73 28.20 29.03
CA ASP A 49 -22.36 29.16 28.13
C ASP A 49 -22.51 28.66 26.68
N LEU A 50 -21.77 27.61 26.29
CA LEU A 50 -21.79 27.09 24.92
C LEU A 50 -22.81 25.96 24.70
N ASP A 51 -23.42 25.43 25.77
CA ASP A 51 -24.41 24.33 25.72
C ASP A 51 -23.98 23.14 24.84
N LEU A 52 -22.72 22.74 24.98
CA LEU A 52 -22.12 21.71 24.15
C LEU A 52 -22.40 20.29 24.69
N PRO A 53 -22.58 19.31 23.79
CA PRO A 53 -22.80 17.93 24.20
C PRO A 53 -21.53 17.36 24.86
N ARG A 54 -21.71 16.36 25.73
CA ARG A 54 -20.61 15.60 26.36
C ARG A 54 -19.78 14.77 25.37
N ARG A 55 -20.22 14.71 24.11
CA ARG A 55 -19.55 14.01 23.01
C ARG A 55 -19.75 14.86 21.76
N ILE A 56 -18.66 15.30 21.16
CA ILE A 56 -18.68 16.12 19.94
C ILE A 56 -18.18 15.24 18.81
N VAL A 57 -19.04 14.99 17.82
CA VAL A 57 -18.66 14.28 16.59
C VAL A 57 -18.33 15.32 15.54
N LEU A 58 -17.08 15.29 15.09
CA LEU A 58 -16.53 16.21 14.10
C LEU A 58 -16.51 15.48 12.77
N LYS A 59 -17.45 15.85 11.89
CA LYS A 59 -17.57 15.24 10.56
C LYS A 59 -16.77 16.01 9.53
N GLY A 60 -16.05 15.32 8.66
CA GLY A 60 -15.28 15.99 7.63
C GLY A 60 -14.54 15.06 6.70
N LYS A 61 -13.63 15.65 5.92
CA LYS A 61 -12.79 14.93 4.96
C LYS A 61 -11.36 14.82 5.46
N TRP A 62 -10.87 13.59 5.56
CA TRP A 62 -9.51 13.28 5.96
C TRP A 62 -8.50 13.53 4.84
N LYS A 63 -7.36 14.12 5.20
CA LYS A 63 -6.18 14.29 4.35
C LYS A 63 -4.90 14.17 5.18
N LEU A 64 -3.80 13.82 4.51
CA LEU A 64 -2.46 14.08 5.03
C LEU A 64 -1.96 15.41 4.47
N ASN A 65 -1.36 16.24 5.31
CA ASN A 65 -0.63 17.42 4.84
C ASN A 65 0.81 17.04 4.42
N GLU A 66 1.61 18.04 4.02
CA GLU A 66 2.98 17.81 3.56
C GLU A 66 3.95 17.32 4.64
N GLU A 67 3.61 17.58 5.91
CA GLU A 67 4.35 17.12 7.09
C GLU A 67 3.84 15.78 7.62
N HIS A 68 2.93 15.12 6.91
CA HIS A 68 2.27 13.87 7.33
C HIS A 68 1.49 14.03 8.65
N ASN A 69 0.98 15.23 8.95
CA ASN A 69 -0.06 15.43 9.96
C ASN A 69 -1.41 14.99 9.39
N LEU A 70 -2.26 14.45 10.26
CA LEU A 70 -3.62 14.08 9.89
C LEU A 70 -4.50 15.34 9.97
N VAL A 71 -5.19 15.65 8.88
CA VAL A 71 -6.03 16.85 8.77
C VAL A 71 -7.47 16.44 8.48
N LEU A 72 -8.41 16.92 9.29
CA LEU A 72 -9.84 16.83 9.02
C LEU A 72 -10.36 18.19 8.57
N TRP A 73 -10.90 18.25 7.36
CA TRP A 73 -11.61 19.42 6.83
C TRP A 73 -13.10 19.27 7.14
N LEU A 74 -13.61 20.10 8.04
CA LEU A 74 -14.97 19.96 8.54
C LEU A 74 -16.00 20.27 7.45
N GLU A 75 -17.06 19.47 7.44
CA GLU A 75 -18.28 19.74 6.68
C GLU A 75 -19.24 20.60 7.49
N GLU A 76 -20.26 21.18 6.87
CA GLU A 76 -21.23 21.97 7.62
C GLU A 76 -22.24 21.08 8.35
N ASN A 77 -22.51 21.36 9.63
CA ASN A 77 -23.62 20.77 10.36
C ASN A 77 -24.20 21.75 11.41
N ASP A 78 -25.11 21.30 12.26
CA ASP A 78 -25.80 22.15 13.26
C ASP A 78 -24.87 22.80 14.29
N TYR A 79 -23.66 22.25 14.49
CA TYR A 79 -22.71 22.70 15.50
C TYR A 79 -21.41 23.26 14.92
N GLN A 80 -21.06 22.92 13.67
CA GLN A 80 -19.74 23.23 13.09
C GLN A 80 -19.84 23.97 11.75
N TYR A 81 -18.91 24.90 11.52
CA TYR A 81 -18.77 25.58 10.23
C TYR A 81 -18.03 24.70 9.22
N LYS A 82 -18.40 24.88 7.95
CA LYS A 82 -17.68 24.28 6.82
C LYS A 82 -16.26 24.82 6.74
N GLU A 83 -15.33 24.00 6.26
CA GLU A 83 -13.95 24.35 5.91
C GLU A 83 -13.02 24.67 7.09
N ASP A 84 -13.52 24.61 8.33
CA ASP A 84 -12.68 24.55 9.51
C ASP A 84 -11.69 23.38 9.39
N LYS A 85 -10.42 23.64 9.71
CA LYS A 85 -9.32 22.70 9.55
C LYS A 85 -8.84 22.23 10.93
N LEU A 86 -9.00 20.94 11.20
CA LEU A 86 -8.45 20.30 12.39
C LEU A 86 -7.17 19.56 12.03
N GLU A 87 -6.02 20.10 12.44
CA GLU A 87 -4.72 19.47 12.19
C GLU A 87 -4.21 18.76 13.44
N ILE A 88 -4.15 17.43 13.38
CA ILE A 88 -3.62 16.58 14.43
C ILE A 88 -2.14 16.30 14.14
N ARG A 89 -1.27 16.86 14.98
CA ARG A 89 0.18 16.65 14.88
C ARG A 89 0.58 15.36 15.55
N GLY A 90 1.23 14.50 14.80
CA GLY A 90 1.62 13.18 15.25
C GLY A 90 2.42 12.46 14.18
N LYS A 91 2.49 11.15 14.25
CA LYS A 91 3.15 10.35 13.23
C LYS A 91 2.33 9.12 12.87
N ILE A 92 2.52 8.64 11.66
CA ILE A 92 1.98 7.36 11.25
C ILE A 92 2.80 6.30 11.98
N PHE A 93 2.14 5.55 12.85
CA PHE A 93 2.79 4.60 13.76
C PHE A 93 2.91 3.22 13.11
N SER A 94 1.85 2.76 12.46
CA SER A 94 1.82 1.47 11.78
C SER A 94 0.83 1.51 10.62
N VAL A 95 1.05 0.60 9.68
CA VAL A 95 0.18 0.33 8.54
C VAL A 95 -0.12 -1.16 8.51
N GLU A 96 -1.39 -1.49 8.41
CA GLU A 96 -1.89 -2.85 8.21
C GLU A 96 -2.61 -2.91 6.86
N SER A 97 -3.07 -4.09 6.44
CA SER A 97 -3.75 -4.24 5.14
C SER A 97 -4.97 -3.34 4.98
N ASP A 98 -5.70 -3.06 6.04
CA ASP A 98 -6.98 -2.34 6.04
C ASP A 98 -7.06 -1.25 7.10
N VAL A 99 -5.96 -0.98 7.80
CA VAL A 99 -5.90 0.00 8.89
C VAL A 99 -4.66 0.87 8.76
N LEU A 100 -4.85 2.17 8.97
CA LEU A 100 -3.78 3.12 9.24
C LEU A 100 -3.84 3.54 10.70
N ILE A 101 -2.74 3.35 11.43
CA ILE A 101 -2.64 3.71 12.84
C ILE A 101 -1.80 4.98 12.97
N PHE A 102 -2.43 6.07 13.43
CA PHE A 102 -1.78 7.35 13.65
C PHE A 102 -1.60 7.63 15.14
N GLN A 103 -0.37 7.89 15.58
CA GLN A 103 -0.05 8.20 16.97
C GLN A 103 0.08 9.71 17.16
N ALA A 104 -0.66 10.25 18.14
CA ALA A 104 -0.53 11.65 18.53
C ALA A 104 -0.59 11.82 20.06
N ASN A 105 0.08 12.87 20.53
CA ASN A 105 0.05 13.26 21.95
C ASN A 105 -1.01 14.33 22.16
N PHE A 106 -1.97 14.06 23.04
CA PHE A 106 -3.08 14.96 23.33
C PHE A 106 -2.99 15.45 24.78
N LYS A 107 -3.22 16.75 24.99
CA LYS A 107 -3.38 17.31 26.34
C LYS A 107 -4.76 16.94 26.91
N LYS A 108 -4.79 15.93 27.77
CA LYS A 108 -6.01 15.48 28.47
C LYS A 108 -6.39 16.41 29.63
N THR A 109 -5.39 17.05 30.23
CA THR A 109 -5.54 18.04 31.31
C THR A 109 -4.43 19.10 31.18
N PRO A 110 -4.45 20.20 31.96
CA PRO A 110 -3.35 21.16 31.96
C PRO A 110 -1.99 20.54 32.28
N TYR A 111 -1.97 19.50 33.11
CA TYR A 111 -0.75 18.90 33.66
C TYR A 111 -0.36 17.56 33.04
N SER A 112 -1.19 16.99 32.15
CA SER A 112 -0.93 15.66 31.59
C SER A 112 -1.16 15.59 30.08
N GLU A 113 -0.29 14.83 29.43
CA GLU A 113 -0.42 14.41 28.04
C GLU A 113 -0.74 12.92 27.99
N ARG A 114 -1.46 12.50 26.96
CA ARG A 114 -1.74 11.10 26.68
C ARG A 114 -1.40 10.80 25.23
N ILE A 115 -0.60 9.76 25.02
CA ILE A 115 -0.43 9.15 23.70
C ILE A 115 -1.76 8.47 23.35
N SER A 116 -2.32 8.83 22.20
CA SER A 116 -3.50 8.16 21.64
C SER A 116 -3.19 7.63 20.26
N LEU A 117 -3.74 6.45 19.96
CA LEU A 117 -3.69 5.82 18.65
C LEU A 117 -5.04 6.05 17.98
N LEU A 118 -5.02 6.70 16.82
CA LEU A 118 -6.17 6.93 15.97
C LEU A 118 -6.15 5.88 14.86
N HIS A 119 -7.13 5.00 14.86
CA HIS A 119 -7.23 3.91 13.89
C HIS A 119 -8.19 4.35 12.78
N LEU A 120 -7.69 4.48 11.56
CA LEU A 120 -8.50 4.74 10.38
C LEU A 120 -8.62 3.44 9.57
N GLU A 121 -9.84 2.98 9.36
CA GLU A 121 -10.15 1.79 8.55
C GLU A 121 -10.28 2.16 7.07
N GLY A 122 -9.88 1.27 6.18
CA GLY A 122 -9.85 1.58 4.75
C GLY A 122 -9.14 0.51 3.92
N ARG A 123 -8.58 0.93 2.79
CA ARG A 123 -7.76 0.06 1.94
C ARG A 123 -6.62 0.82 1.27
N TRP A 124 -5.53 0.12 0.98
CA TRP A 124 -4.39 0.68 0.27
C TRP A 124 -4.55 0.52 -1.23
N GLN A 125 -4.20 1.58 -1.95
CA GLN A 125 -4.12 1.60 -3.41
C GLN A 125 -2.93 2.42 -3.88
N ALA A 126 -2.58 2.25 -5.15
CA ALA A 126 -1.72 3.21 -5.85
C ALA A 126 -2.62 4.12 -6.69
N ASP A 127 -2.35 5.42 -6.69
CA ASP A 127 -3.09 6.34 -7.56
C ASP A 127 -2.59 6.30 -9.01
N ILE A 128 -3.21 7.09 -9.89
CA ILE A 128 -2.84 7.18 -11.31
C ILE A 128 -1.39 7.65 -11.56
N PHE A 129 -0.71 8.15 -10.52
CA PHE A 129 0.67 8.62 -10.55
C PHE A 129 1.62 7.68 -9.79
N ASN A 130 1.18 6.44 -9.50
CA ASN A 130 1.92 5.41 -8.75
C ASN A 130 2.31 5.85 -7.33
N ARG A 131 1.57 6.79 -6.73
CA ARG A 131 1.76 7.17 -5.32
C ARG A 131 0.96 6.24 -4.41
N LEU A 132 1.49 5.93 -3.24
CA LEU A 132 0.75 5.17 -2.24
C LEU A 132 -0.40 6.05 -1.70
N VAL A 133 -1.60 5.49 -1.65
CA VAL A 133 -2.76 6.14 -1.06
C VAL A 133 -3.50 5.17 -0.14
N PHE A 134 -4.07 5.72 0.93
CA PHE A 134 -5.01 5.00 1.77
C PHE A 134 -6.40 5.60 1.58
N LEU A 135 -7.35 4.76 1.20
CA LEU A 135 -8.76 5.12 1.01
C LEU A 135 -9.51 4.83 2.31
N VAL A 136 -9.76 5.87 3.10
CA VAL A 136 -10.47 5.77 4.38
C VAL A 136 -11.95 5.53 4.09
N HIS A 137 -12.52 4.47 4.64
CA HIS A 137 -13.91 4.10 4.39
C HIS A 137 -14.88 4.92 5.26
N LYS A 138 -15.83 5.62 4.66
CA LYS A 138 -16.86 6.39 5.37
C LYS A 138 -18.25 5.93 4.96
N GLU A 139 -19.25 6.26 5.78
CA GLU A 139 -20.65 5.94 5.47
C GLU A 139 -21.11 6.58 4.15
N ASP A 140 -20.56 7.74 3.78
CA ASP A 140 -20.92 8.56 2.62
C ASP A 140 -19.90 8.50 1.47
N GLY A 141 -18.85 7.68 1.57
CA GLY A 141 -17.85 7.54 0.52
C GLY A 141 -16.47 7.18 1.04
N GLU A 142 -15.43 7.66 0.34
CA GLU A 142 -14.04 7.40 0.72
C GLU A 142 -13.23 8.70 0.69
N ASP A 143 -12.42 8.90 1.74
CA ASP A 143 -11.40 9.94 1.74
C ASP A 143 -10.05 9.37 1.29
N THR A 144 -9.24 10.19 0.63
CA THR A 144 -7.92 9.77 0.14
C THR A 144 -6.80 10.43 0.93
N LEU A 145 -6.07 9.63 1.70
CA LEU A 145 -4.80 10.01 2.31
C LEU A 145 -3.66 9.75 1.33
N LYS A 146 -3.03 10.82 0.83
CA LYS A 146 -1.94 10.72 -0.16
C LYS A 146 -0.59 10.75 0.52
N PHE A 147 0.23 9.75 0.23
CA PHE A 147 1.60 9.65 0.73
C PHE A 147 2.54 10.26 -0.29
N ILE A 148 3.08 11.43 0.03
CA ILE A 148 3.82 12.28 -0.92
C ILE A 148 5.34 12.10 -0.90
N SER A 149 5.87 11.27 0.00
CA SER A 149 7.30 10.99 0.08
C SER A 149 7.68 9.75 -0.75
N SER A 150 8.96 9.38 -0.73
CA SER A 150 9.44 8.24 -1.50
C SER A 150 9.15 6.91 -0.81
N TRP A 151 8.94 5.87 -1.61
CA TRP A 151 9.02 4.49 -1.18
C TRP A 151 10.11 3.75 -1.95
N GLN A 152 10.58 2.64 -1.40
CA GLN A 152 11.56 1.72 -2.01
C GLN A 152 11.19 0.28 -1.69
N VAL A 153 11.90 -0.68 -2.30
CA VAL A 153 11.79 -2.10 -1.96
C VAL A 153 13.00 -2.49 -1.10
N ASN A 154 12.75 -3.10 0.06
CA ASN A 154 13.83 -3.56 0.97
C ASN A 154 14.37 -4.95 0.57
N GLU A 155 15.31 -5.47 1.35
CA GLU A 155 15.94 -6.78 1.13
C GLU A 155 14.91 -7.94 1.21
N ASN A 156 13.89 -7.80 2.05
CA ASN A 156 12.76 -8.72 2.18
C ASN A 156 11.70 -8.53 1.09
N GLN A 157 12.01 -7.79 0.01
CA GLN A 157 11.13 -7.58 -1.13
C GLN A 157 9.82 -6.87 -0.76
N GLN A 158 9.81 -6.10 0.33
CA GLN A 158 8.65 -5.35 0.81
C GLN A 158 8.74 -3.88 0.44
N ILE A 159 7.59 -3.23 0.30
CA ILE A 159 7.53 -1.78 0.12
C ILE A 159 7.81 -1.10 1.46
N VAL A 160 8.78 -0.20 1.47
CA VAL A 160 9.10 0.66 2.62
C VAL A 160 8.90 2.11 2.20
N TYR A 161 7.93 2.77 2.83
CA TYR A 161 7.71 4.20 2.68
C TYR A 161 8.54 4.98 3.69
N ILE A 162 9.21 6.03 3.22
CA ILE A 162 10.18 6.80 4.00
C ILE A 162 9.77 8.26 3.99
N TYR A 163 9.63 8.86 5.17
CA TYR A 163 9.31 10.28 5.31
C TYR A 163 10.04 10.91 6.49
N ASN A 164 10.24 12.23 6.42
CA ASN A 164 10.78 13.00 7.52
C ASN A 164 9.65 13.55 8.37
N LYS A 165 9.81 13.47 9.68
CA LYS A 165 8.86 13.97 10.65
C LYS A 165 9.55 14.95 11.57
N GLU A 166 8.89 16.07 11.88
CA GLU A 166 9.30 16.96 12.95
C GLU A 166 8.22 16.98 14.04
N LEU A 167 8.60 16.64 15.27
CA LEU A 167 7.71 16.68 16.43
C LEU A 167 8.41 17.42 17.57
N LYS A 168 7.78 18.48 18.08
CA LYS A 168 8.33 19.32 19.16
C LYS A 168 9.76 19.80 18.88
N GLY A 169 10.07 20.12 17.62
CA GLY A 169 11.38 20.58 17.16
C GLY A 169 12.42 19.48 16.91
N ILE A 170 12.08 18.21 17.15
CA ILE A 170 12.97 17.07 16.90
C ILE A 170 12.62 16.48 15.54
N LYS A 171 13.60 16.45 14.63
CA LYS A 171 13.49 15.82 13.32
C LYS A 171 13.87 14.35 13.40
N SER A 172 13.07 13.48 12.80
CA SER A 172 13.33 12.05 12.63
C SER A 172 12.99 11.62 11.21
N THR A 173 13.60 10.51 10.77
CA THR A 173 13.18 9.80 9.57
C THR A 173 12.41 8.57 10.00
N GLU A 174 11.18 8.45 9.53
CA GLU A 174 10.26 7.37 9.87
C GLU A 174 10.13 6.42 8.67
N TYR A 175 9.91 5.14 8.97
CA TYR A 175 9.82 4.05 8.00
C TYR A 175 8.49 3.31 8.22
N LEU A 176 7.72 3.12 7.14
CA LEU A 176 6.50 2.31 7.16
C LEU A 176 6.71 1.13 6.22
N GLU A 177 6.80 -0.07 6.79
CA GLU A 177 6.91 -1.32 6.05
C GLU A 177 5.52 -1.87 5.74
N PHE A 178 5.28 -2.17 4.48
CA PHE A 178 4.07 -2.82 4.02
C PHE A 178 4.34 -4.30 3.83
N ARG A 179 3.64 -5.15 4.58
CA ARG A 179 3.78 -6.60 4.48
C ARG A 179 2.81 -7.15 3.44
N GLY A 180 3.34 -7.53 2.28
CA GLY A 180 2.57 -8.04 1.15
C GLY A 180 3.42 -8.94 0.25
N PHE A 181 2.99 -9.12 -0.99
CA PHE A 181 3.73 -9.86 -2.00
C PHE A 181 3.46 -9.33 -3.41
N TRP A 182 4.42 -9.53 -4.31
CA TRP A 182 4.35 -9.08 -5.70
C TRP A 182 3.57 -10.06 -6.58
N GLU A 183 2.82 -9.52 -7.54
CA GLU A 183 2.12 -10.26 -8.58
C GLU A 183 2.21 -9.51 -9.93
N LEU A 184 2.34 -10.26 -11.02
CA LEU A 184 2.35 -9.74 -12.39
C LEU A 184 1.10 -10.18 -13.13
N ASP A 185 0.15 -9.25 -13.25
CA ASP A 185 -1.21 -9.59 -13.64
C ASP A 185 -1.60 -9.08 -15.03
N LYS A 186 -0.90 -8.09 -15.59
CA LYS A 186 -1.15 -7.58 -16.95
C LYS A 186 0.17 -7.16 -17.57
N GLU A 187 0.17 -6.87 -18.86
CA GLU A 187 1.28 -6.19 -19.51
C GLU A 187 1.43 -4.76 -18.93
N ASN A 188 2.66 -4.32 -18.64
CA ASN A 188 3.00 -3.00 -18.10
C ASN A 188 2.30 -2.57 -16.77
N GLN A 189 1.69 -3.50 -16.04
CA GLN A 189 1.31 -3.37 -14.63
C GLN A 189 1.82 -4.48 -13.67
N ILE A 190 2.44 -4.07 -12.56
CA ILE A 190 2.79 -4.93 -11.43
C ILE A 190 1.95 -4.56 -10.20
N SER A 191 1.55 -5.56 -9.43
CA SER A 191 0.74 -5.38 -8.22
C SER A 191 1.52 -5.81 -6.98
N TYR A 192 1.40 -5.06 -5.89
CA TYR A 192 1.84 -5.47 -4.54
C TYR A 192 0.61 -5.71 -3.67
N ILE A 193 0.32 -6.98 -3.40
CA ILE A 193 -0.89 -7.42 -2.70
C ILE A 193 -0.63 -7.39 -1.19
N LEU A 194 -1.42 -6.62 -0.45
CA LEU A 194 -1.42 -6.66 1.02
C LEU A 194 -2.48 -7.63 1.53
N ASP A 195 -3.69 -7.51 0.97
CA ASP A 195 -4.81 -8.40 1.27
C ASP A 195 -5.83 -8.39 0.14
N PHE A 196 -6.15 -9.57 -0.39
CA PHE A 196 -7.19 -9.73 -1.40
C PHE A 196 -8.59 -9.52 -0.84
N LYS A 197 -8.85 -9.89 0.42
CA LYS A 197 -10.20 -9.84 1.01
C LYS A 197 -10.70 -8.40 1.10
N ASN A 198 -9.83 -7.50 1.52
CA ASN A 198 -10.14 -6.07 1.65
C ASN A 198 -9.85 -5.24 0.38
N ASN A 199 -9.51 -5.89 -0.75
CA ASN A 199 -9.08 -5.23 -1.99
C ASN A 199 -7.95 -4.22 -1.75
N SER A 200 -6.99 -4.60 -0.90
CA SER A 200 -5.88 -3.74 -0.49
C SER A 200 -4.60 -4.17 -1.20
N PHE A 201 -4.22 -3.39 -2.21
CA PHE A 201 -3.07 -3.67 -3.05
C PHE A 201 -2.60 -2.41 -3.77
N PHE A 202 -1.30 -2.30 -4.00
CA PHE A 202 -0.74 -1.24 -4.84
C PHE A 202 -0.62 -1.72 -6.27
N GLN A 203 -1.30 -1.04 -7.19
CA GLN A 203 -1.26 -1.35 -8.61
C GLN A 203 -0.40 -0.33 -9.36
N PHE A 204 0.83 -0.71 -9.70
CA PHE A 204 1.77 0.19 -10.36
C PHE A 204 1.80 -0.01 -11.87
N LYS A 205 1.69 1.08 -12.62
CA LYS A 205 1.97 1.10 -14.06
C LYS A 205 3.45 1.34 -14.28
N GLY A 206 4.10 0.49 -15.06
CA GLY A 206 5.53 0.57 -15.29
C GLY A 206 5.97 -0.37 -16.41
N THR A 207 7.27 -0.41 -16.64
CA THR A 207 7.87 -1.45 -17.50
C THR A 207 8.65 -2.40 -16.61
N TRP A 208 8.78 -3.64 -17.04
CA TRP A 208 9.65 -4.61 -16.39
C TRP A 208 10.35 -5.41 -17.46
N ASN A 209 11.53 -5.88 -17.11
CA ASN A 209 12.31 -6.77 -17.92
C ASN A 209 12.94 -7.81 -17.02
N ILE A 210 13.19 -8.98 -17.58
CA ILE A 210 14.00 -10.00 -16.91
C ILE A 210 15.43 -9.76 -17.34
N SER A 211 16.25 -9.27 -16.42
CA SER A 211 17.61 -8.80 -16.74
C SER A 211 18.58 -9.96 -16.89
N LYS A 212 18.48 -10.98 -16.02
CA LYS A 212 19.43 -12.12 -15.96
C LYS A 212 18.77 -13.35 -15.33
N VAL A 213 18.97 -14.51 -15.95
CA VAL A 213 18.70 -15.83 -15.37
C VAL A 213 20.03 -16.57 -15.29
N GLN A 214 20.51 -16.86 -14.08
CA GLN A 214 21.75 -17.60 -13.82
C GLN A 214 21.43 -18.86 -13.04
N GLY A 215 21.38 -20.01 -13.73
CA GLY A 215 20.81 -21.20 -13.13
C GLY A 215 19.36 -20.94 -12.73
N GLU A 216 18.94 -21.43 -11.57
CA GLU A 216 17.56 -21.24 -11.08
C GLU A 216 17.36 -19.83 -10.51
N ARG A 217 18.41 -19.09 -10.20
CA ARG A 217 18.30 -17.73 -9.66
C ARG A 217 18.05 -16.72 -10.77
N GLY A 218 17.15 -15.78 -10.53
CA GLY A 218 16.85 -14.73 -11.48
C GLY A 218 16.49 -13.41 -10.82
N GLU A 219 16.46 -12.39 -11.66
CA GLU A 219 16.11 -11.02 -11.29
C GLU A 219 15.02 -10.50 -12.24
N ILE A 220 13.93 -9.98 -11.67
CA ILE A 220 12.94 -9.20 -12.41
C ILE A 220 13.17 -7.73 -12.11
N VAL A 221 13.68 -6.99 -13.08
CA VAL A 221 13.93 -5.55 -12.96
C VAL A 221 12.67 -4.79 -13.31
N CYS A 222 12.16 -4.02 -12.36
CA CYS A 222 10.96 -3.21 -12.49
C CYS A 222 11.31 -1.73 -12.54
N LYS A 223 10.70 -0.99 -13.48
CA LYS A 223 10.81 0.45 -13.62
C LYS A 223 9.44 1.10 -13.48
N VAL A 224 9.25 1.86 -12.42
CA VAL A 224 7.98 2.52 -12.12
C VAL A 224 8.20 4.04 -12.06
N GLY A 225 7.52 4.78 -12.92
CA GLY A 225 7.53 6.25 -12.87
C GLY A 225 6.57 6.76 -11.80
N ILE A 226 7.05 7.54 -10.83
CA ILE A 226 6.25 8.13 -9.76
C ILE A 226 6.28 9.65 -9.90
N LYS A 227 5.10 10.30 -9.90
CA LYS A 227 5.02 11.76 -9.95
C LYS A 227 4.92 12.34 -8.54
N LEU A 228 6.02 12.92 -8.05
CA LEU A 228 6.09 13.60 -6.75
C LEU A 228 6.15 15.12 -6.96
N ALA A 229 5.21 15.87 -6.37
CA ALA A 229 5.25 17.34 -6.31
C ALA A 229 5.73 18.05 -7.62
N LYS A 230 5.14 17.66 -8.77
CA LYS A 230 5.44 18.14 -10.14
C LYS A 230 6.73 17.63 -10.80
N LYS A 231 7.54 16.82 -10.13
CA LYS A 231 8.69 16.11 -10.71
C LYS A 231 8.34 14.63 -10.92
N ILE A 232 8.75 14.07 -12.06
CA ILE A 232 8.68 12.63 -12.29
C ILE A 232 9.99 12.05 -11.79
N LYS A 233 9.92 11.12 -10.83
CA LYS A 233 11.04 10.31 -10.38
C LYS A 233 10.82 8.88 -10.85
N GLU A 234 11.80 8.33 -11.55
CA GLU A 234 11.79 6.90 -11.88
C GLU A 234 12.31 6.13 -10.66
N ASN A 235 11.49 5.20 -10.16
CA ASN A 235 11.89 4.24 -9.16
C ASN A 235 12.19 2.91 -9.85
N ASN A 236 13.46 2.51 -9.81
CA ASN A 236 13.94 1.24 -10.30
C ASN A 236 14.18 0.33 -9.11
N PHE A 237 13.56 -0.85 -9.13
CA PHE A 237 13.78 -1.88 -8.11
C PHE A 237 13.83 -3.25 -8.78
N SER A 238 14.48 -4.18 -8.11
CA SER A 238 14.65 -5.54 -8.58
C SER A 238 13.98 -6.51 -7.62
N LEU A 239 13.26 -7.47 -8.17
CA LEU A 239 12.75 -8.61 -7.43
C LEU A 239 13.70 -9.79 -7.61
N PHE A 240 14.18 -10.32 -6.49
CA PHE A 240 15.09 -11.46 -6.48
C PHE A 240 14.35 -12.74 -6.11
N GLY A 241 14.66 -13.82 -6.81
CA GLY A 241 13.96 -15.08 -6.61
C GLY A 241 14.53 -16.25 -7.40
N GLU A 242 13.83 -17.37 -7.29
CA GLU A 242 14.18 -18.64 -7.92
C GLU A 242 13.10 -19.05 -8.92
N TRP A 243 13.52 -19.31 -10.15
CA TRP A 243 12.69 -19.87 -11.21
C TRP A 243 12.48 -21.35 -10.99
N ARG A 244 11.22 -21.79 -10.97
CA ARG A 244 10.84 -23.20 -10.95
C ARG A 244 9.89 -23.55 -12.07
N ILE A 245 10.23 -24.58 -12.83
CA ILE A 245 9.40 -25.09 -13.91
C ILE A 245 8.40 -26.11 -13.35
N LYS A 246 7.11 -25.93 -13.65
CA LYS A 246 6.05 -26.93 -13.50
C LYS A 246 5.47 -27.24 -14.89
N LYS A 247 4.71 -28.34 -14.99
CA LYS A 247 4.22 -28.92 -16.27
C LYS A 247 3.79 -27.86 -17.32
N ASN A 248 2.92 -26.92 -16.93
CA ASN A 248 2.37 -25.88 -17.82
C ASN A 248 2.52 -24.46 -17.24
N SER A 249 3.46 -24.27 -16.32
CA SER A 249 3.63 -22.99 -15.65
C SER A 249 5.07 -22.80 -15.20
N LEU A 250 5.50 -21.55 -15.18
CA LEU A 250 6.77 -21.14 -14.61
C LEU A 250 6.47 -20.33 -13.35
N LEU A 251 7.20 -20.62 -12.27
CA LEU A 251 7.09 -19.94 -10.99
C LEU A 251 8.34 -19.11 -10.78
N PHE A 252 8.19 -17.88 -10.29
CA PHE A 252 9.28 -17.11 -9.72
C PHE A 252 9.04 -16.98 -8.21
N GLU A 253 9.72 -17.82 -7.44
CA GLU A 253 9.60 -17.86 -5.98
C GLU A 253 10.47 -16.77 -5.36
N ILE A 254 9.84 -15.91 -4.57
CA ILE A 254 10.47 -14.78 -3.90
C ILE A 254 10.45 -15.07 -2.39
N ASP A 255 11.60 -14.87 -1.75
CA ASP A 255 11.73 -14.94 -0.30
C ASP A 255 11.43 -13.55 0.31
N TYR A 256 10.45 -13.49 1.21
CA TYR A 256 10.04 -12.26 1.90
C TYR A 256 10.58 -12.20 3.33
N GLY A 257 11.53 -13.06 3.69
CA GLY A 257 12.05 -13.19 5.05
C GLY A 257 11.13 -13.97 5.98
N GLU A 258 11.63 -14.26 7.19
CA GLU A 258 10.88 -14.97 8.25
C GLU A 258 10.28 -16.32 7.80
N GLY A 259 10.88 -16.98 6.81
CA GLY A 259 10.39 -18.24 6.24
C GLY A 259 9.19 -18.11 5.30
N ARG A 260 8.75 -16.88 4.99
CA ARG A 260 7.66 -16.62 4.05
C ARG A 260 8.19 -16.62 2.62
N ARG A 261 7.60 -17.46 1.78
CA ARG A 261 7.86 -17.51 0.33
C ARG A 261 6.56 -17.42 -0.45
N GLU A 262 6.55 -16.58 -1.46
CA GLU A 262 5.42 -16.46 -2.39
C GLU A 262 5.94 -16.59 -3.82
N ALA A 263 5.11 -17.10 -4.72
CA ALA A 263 5.48 -17.32 -6.11
C ALA A 263 4.67 -16.45 -7.06
N ILE A 264 5.34 -15.74 -7.96
CA ILE A 264 4.67 -15.20 -9.15
C ILE A 264 4.45 -16.36 -10.12
N VAL A 265 3.18 -16.64 -10.43
CA VAL A 265 2.79 -17.77 -11.27
C VAL A 265 2.53 -17.31 -12.69
N PHE A 266 3.35 -17.79 -13.62
CA PHE A 266 3.19 -17.56 -15.05
C PHE A 266 2.64 -18.82 -15.71
N LYS A 267 1.57 -18.67 -16.49
CA LYS A 267 1.28 -19.63 -17.56
C LYS A 267 2.31 -19.42 -18.66
N THR A 268 2.66 -20.47 -19.39
CA THR A 268 3.69 -20.37 -20.42
C THR A 268 3.25 -20.98 -21.73
N GLU A 269 3.68 -20.34 -22.82
CA GLU A 269 3.74 -20.94 -24.15
C GLU A 269 5.21 -21.22 -24.44
N ILE A 270 5.53 -22.47 -24.76
CA ILE A 270 6.90 -22.94 -24.90
C ILE A 270 7.20 -23.08 -26.38
N ASN A 271 8.19 -22.31 -26.84
CA ASN A 271 8.70 -22.35 -28.19
C ASN A 271 10.17 -22.81 -28.18
N LEU A 272 10.62 -23.37 -29.31
CA LEU A 272 12.02 -23.67 -29.55
C LEU A 272 12.56 -22.70 -30.58
N ASP A 273 13.70 -22.09 -30.30
CA ASP A 273 14.41 -21.28 -31.28
C ASP A 273 15.25 -22.14 -32.25
N LYS A 274 15.93 -21.47 -33.19
CA LYS A 274 16.80 -22.13 -34.18
C LYS A 274 17.98 -22.87 -33.54
N ASP A 275 18.42 -22.41 -32.38
CA ASP A 275 19.54 -22.96 -31.61
C ASP A 275 19.08 -24.02 -30.59
N LYS A 276 17.80 -24.40 -30.61
CA LYS A 276 17.14 -25.36 -29.71
C LYS A 276 17.12 -24.90 -28.25
N ASN A 277 17.14 -23.58 -28.01
CA ASN A 277 16.84 -23.02 -26.70
C ASN A 277 15.33 -22.99 -26.47
N LEU A 278 14.94 -23.13 -25.20
CA LEU A 278 13.55 -23.01 -24.81
C LEU A 278 13.19 -21.55 -24.56
N ILE A 279 12.24 -21.04 -25.32
CA ILE A 279 11.64 -19.73 -25.11
C ILE A 279 10.30 -19.94 -24.40
N PHE A 280 10.21 -19.43 -23.18
CA PHE A 280 8.97 -19.38 -22.41
C PHE A 280 8.35 -18.00 -22.58
N VAL A 281 7.27 -17.91 -23.36
CA VAL A 281 6.45 -16.70 -23.46
C VAL A 281 5.51 -16.67 -22.26
N LEU A 282 5.68 -15.69 -21.38
CA LEU A 282 4.95 -15.62 -20.12
C LEU A 282 3.55 -15.03 -20.31
N LYS A 283 2.59 -15.67 -19.64
CA LYS A 283 1.18 -15.29 -19.62
C LYS A 283 0.70 -15.22 -18.18
N ASN A 284 -0.23 -14.30 -17.91
CA ASN A 284 -0.89 -14.21 -16.61
C ASN A 284 -1.86 -15.39 -16.37
N LYS A 285 -2.50 -15.41 -15.20
CA LYS A 285 -3.53 -16.41 -14.84
C LYS A 285 -4.71 -16.44 -15.84
N ARG A 286 -5.00 -15.31 -16.49
CA ARG A 286 -6.05 -15.13 -17.52
C ARG A 286 -5.59 -15.48 -18.95
N ASN A 287 -4.41 -16.08 -19.11
CA ASN A 287 -3.82 -16.46 -20.40
C ASN A 287 -3.48 -15.28 -21.34
N GLN A 288 -3.34 -14.07 -20.79
CA GLN A 288 -2.92 -12.88 -21.52
C GLN A 288 -1.40 -12.78 -21.49
N ARG A 289 -0.77 -12.48 -22.64
CA ARG A 289 0.68 -12.32 -22.73
C ARG A 289 1.13 -11.11 -21.90
N LEU A 290 2.27 -11.26 -21.22
CA LEU A 290 2.88 -10.20 -20.40
C LEU A 290 3.94 -9.39 -21.16
N GLY A 291 4.21 -9.72 -22.42
CA GLY A 291 5.31 -9.14 -23.18
C GLY A 291 6.70 -9.57 -22.71
N ILE A 292 6.77 -10.64 -21.91
CA ILE A 292 8.02 -11.18 -21.35
C ILE A 292 8.31 -12.54 -21.95
N GLU A 293 9.55 -12.73 -22.35
CA GLU A 293 10.09 -14.02 -22.78
C GLU A 293 11.29 -14.38 -21.90
N ILE A 294 11.34 -15.65 -21.48
CA ILE A 294 12.51 -16.20 -20.78
C ILE A 294 13.14 -17.25 -21.67
N ILE A 295 14.42 -17.08 -21.94
CA ILE A 295 15.20 -18.02 -22.72
C ILE A 295 16.04 -18.84 -21.75
N PHE A 296 15.74 -20.13 -21.64
CA PHE A 296 16.61 -21.07 -20.93
C PHE A 296 17.54 -21.73 -21.93
N GLU A 297 18.83 -21.45 -21.77
CA GLU A 297 19.87 -22.14 -22.54
C GLU A 297 19.85 -23.65 -22.27
N LYS A 298 20.28 -24.44 -23.25
CA LYS A 298 20.46 -25.89 -23.10
C LYS A 298 21.33 -26.27 -21.89
N SER A 299 22.21 -25.37 -21.46
CA SER A 299 23.06 -25.50 -20.26
C SER A 299 22.25 -25.61 -18.96
N PHE A 300 21.11 -24.94 -18.87
CA PHE A 300 20.19 -24.98 -17.73
C PHE A 300 19.52 -26.35 -17.56
N LEU A 301 19.27 -27.05 -18.67
CA LEU A 301 18.60 -28.36 -18.69
C LEU A 301 19.52 -29.56 -18.43
N LYS A 302 20.83 -29.32 -18.24
CA LYS A 302 21.91 -30.31 -18.43
C LYS A 302 21.93 -31.54 -17.52
N LYS A 303 21.04 -31.68 -16.53
CA LYS A 303 21.04 -32.89 -15.68
C LYS A 303 19.80 -33.76 -15.80
N ASN A 304 18.64 -33.23 -16.21
CA ASN A 304 17.39 -33.91 -15.87
C ASN A 304 16.21 -33.70 -16.84
N ALA A 305 16.36 -33.01 -17.98
CA ALA A 305 15.25 -32.86 -18.93
C ALA A 305 15.49 -33.67 -20.21
N ARG A 306 14.54 -34.55 -20.58
CA ARG A 306 14.47 -35.13 -21.92
C ARG A 306 13.27 -34.55 -22.66
N PHE A 307 13.54 -34.04 -23.85
CA PHE A 307 12.49 -33.79 -24.83
C PHE A 307 11.91 -35.12 -25.29
N PHE A 308 10.58 -35.18 -25.40
CA PHE A 308 9.93 -36.32 -26.02
C PHE A 308 8.93 -35.84 -27.08
N LEU A 309 8.85 -36.63 -28.14
CA LEU A 309 7.77 -36.60 -29.12
C LEU A 309 7.00 -37.90 -28.91
N HIS A 310 5.75 -37.79 -28.47
CA HIS A 310 4.85 -38.91 -28.36
C HIS A 310 3.97 -38.96 -29.61
N PHE A 311 4.04 -40.07 -30.32
CA PHE A 311 3.18 -40.37 -31.45
C PHE A 311 2.13 -41.38 -30.97
N SER A 312 0.90 -40.94 -30.78
CA SER A 312 -0.22 -41.83 -30.52
C SER A 312 -0.98 -42.07 -31.83
N LYS A 313 -1.29 -43.34 -32.10
CA LYS A 313 -2.09 -43.77 -33.23
C LYS A 313 -3.37 -44.36 -32.68
N GLU A 314 -4.40 -43.54 -32.55
CA GLU A 314 -5.77 -44.03 -32.41
C GLU A 314 -6.36 -44.21 -33.82
N GLU A 315 -7.29 -45.15 -33.97
CA GLU A 315 -7.67 -45.77 -35.24
C GLU A 315 -8.11 -44.80 -36.38
N LYS A 316 -8.29 -43.50 -36.10
CA LYS A 316 -8.63 -42.48 -37.10
C LYS A 316 -7.85 -41.16 -37.01
N GLU A 317 -6.96 -40.96 -36.03
CA GLU A 317 -6.19 -39.71 -35.91
C GLU A 317 -4.73 -39.97 -35.49
N ARG A 318 -3.81 -39.26 -36.15
CA ARG A 318 -2.39 -39.22 -35.75
C ARG A 318 -2.19 -37.98 -34.88
N LEU A 319 -2.08 -38.16 -33.58
CA LEU A 319 -1.73 -37.10 -32.65
C LEU A 319 -0.22 -37.08 -32.45
N ILE A 320 0.38 -35.92 -32.72
CA ILE A 320 1.78 -35.63 -32.42
C ILE A 320 1.78 -34.73 -31.20
N GLU A 321 2.18 -35.27 -30.06
CA GLU A 321 2.37 -34.50 -28.83
C GLU A 321 3.86 -34.30 -28.60
N SER A 322 4.32 -33.05 -28.58
CA SER A 322 5.68 -32.72 -28.16
C SER A 322 5.65 -32.18 -26.73
N GLY A 323 6.56 -32.67 -25.89
CA GLY A 323 6.66 -32.24 -24.50
C GLY A 323 8.08 -32.32 -23.95
N ILE A 324 8.25 -31.75 -22.77
CA ILE A 324 9.51 -31.81 -22.01
C ILE A 324 9.22 -32.68 -20.79
N LYS A 325 9.95 -33.78 -20.65
CA LYS A 325 9.93 -34.61 -19.46
C LYS A 325 11.13 -34.23 -18.60
N ILE A 326 10.86 -33.50 -17.53
CA ILE A 326 11.84 -33.20 -16.49
C ILE A 326 11.77 -34.35 -15.48
N PHE A 327 12.87 -35.08 -15.35
CA PHE A 327 13.11 -36.10 -14.33
C PHE A 327 13.66 -35.40 -13.09
N TRP A 328 13.17 -35.75 -11.91
CA TRP A 328 13.67 -35.20 -10.64
C TRP A 328 14.72 -36.13 -10.08
#